data_AF-B1N597-F1
#
_entry.id   AF-B1N597-F1
#
_cell.length_a   1.000
_cell.length_b   1.000
_cell.length_c   1.000
_cell.angle_alpha   90.00
_cell.angle_beta   90.00
_cell.angle_gamma   90.00
#
_symmetry.space_group_name_H-M   'P 1'
#
loop_
_entity.id
_entity.type
_entity.pdbx_description
1 polymer ?
#
loop_
_entity_poly.entity_id
_entity_poly.type
_entity_poly.pdbx_seq_one_letter_code
_entity_poly.pdbx_strand_id
1 'polypeptide(L)'
;MGRMRNEMFKLFTKVKRVKTVDQEYQMIREKSIESEKKLFSTLQTIIKLKNTLHEAALLQVEISYSLCEMTLNNLKATQLTNSILNASQDIMNQQNYFNSFIKDNVEIPLHSFLNQFRILSRRDCELEERRKKWIK
;
A
#
# COMPACT_ATOMS: atom_id res chain seq x y z
N MET A 1 -40.95 -6.75 16.64
CA MET A 1 -39.51 -7.01 16.31
C MET A 1 -39.21 -8.45 15.82
N GLY A 2 -40.18 -9.21 15.30
CA GLY A 2 -39.95 -10.61 14.86
C GLY A 2 -39.87 -10.85 13.33
N ARG A 3 -40.35 -9.91 12.50
CA ARG A 3 -40.35 -10.07 11.03
C ARG A 3 -39.01 -9.77 10.37
N MET A 4 -38.30 -8.71 10.78
CA MET A 4 -36.98 -8.34 10.22
C MET A 4 -35.89 -9.39 10.42
N ARG A 5 -35.89 -10.12 11.55
CA ARG A 5 -34.92 -11.20 11.79
C ARG A 5 -35.10 -12.37 10.82
N ASN A 6 -36.33 -12.62 10.38
CA ASN A 6 -36.66 -13.75 9.52
C ASN A 6 -36.36 -13.47 8.04
N GLU A 7 -36.40 -12.20 7.61
CA GLU A 7 -35.94 -11.79 6.27
C GLU A 7 -34.42 -11.77 6.14
N MET A 8 -33.70 -11.32 7.17
CA MET A 8 -32.24 -11.45 7.25
C MET A 8 -31.82 -12.91 7.18
N PHE A 9 -32.48 -13.80 7.93
CA PHE A 9 -32.19 -15.24 7.86
C PHE A 9 -32.46 -15.82 6.47
N LYS A 10 -33.54 -15.42 5.80
CA LYS A 10 -33.85 -15.83 4.41
C LYS A 10 -32.89 -15.27 3.36
N LEU A 11 -32.28 -14.11 3.58
CA LEU A 11 -31.18 -13.57 2.77
C LEU A 11 -29.93 -14.46 2.88
N PHE A 12 -29.68 -15.05 4.05
CA PHE A 12 -28.57 -16.00 4.26
C PHE A 12 -28.89 -17.44 3.84
N THR A 13 -30.16 -17.86 3.89
CA THR A 13 -30.58 -19.24 3.59
C THR A 13 -31.23 -19.40 2.20
N LYS A 14 -31.07 -18.44 1.29
CA LYS A 14 -31.42 -18.61 -0.13
C LYS A 14 -30.47 -19.65 -0.74
N VAL A 15 -30.89 -20.92 -0.63
CA VAL A 15 -30.38 -22.15 -1.25
C VAL A 15 -29.19 -21.90 -2.17
N LYS A 16 -27.98 -21.92 -1.63
CA LYS A 16 -26.77 -22.12 -2.42
C LYS A 16 -26.41 -23.59 -2.29
N ARG A 17 -26.41 -24.29 -3.42
CA ARG A 17 -25.90 -25.65 -3.62
C ARG A 17 -24.74 -25.89 -2.66
N VAL A 18 -24.82 -26.95 -1.85
CA VAL A 18 -23.70 -27.40 -1.00
C VAL A 18 -22.47 -27.47 -1.90
N LYS A 19 -21.55 -26.52 -1.77
CA LYS A 19 -20.30 -26.55 -2.52
C LYS A 19 -19.49 -27.71 -1.96
N THR A 20 -18.93 -28.52 -2.84
CA THR A 20 -17.95 -29.52 -2.39
C THR A 20 -16.73 -28.79 -1.83
N VAL A 21 -16.04 -29.40 -0.87
CA VAL A 21 -14.82 -28.83 -0.25
C VAL A 21 -13.82 -28.35 -1.33
N ASP A 22 -13.72 -29.09 -2.44
CA ASP A 22 -12.89 -28.72 -3.60
C ASP A 22 -13.31 -27.41 -4.29
N GLN A 23 -14.62 -27.12 -4.39
CA GLN A 23 -15.11 -25.88 -4.99
C GLN A 23 -14.87 -24.67 -4.07
N GLU A 24 -14.95 -24.85 -2.76
CA GLU A 24 -14.64 -23.80 -1.80
C GLU A 24 -13.14 -23.51 -1.78
N TYR A 25 -12.32 -24.56 -1.81
CA TYR A 25 -10.87 -24.46 -1.94
C TYR A 25 -10.46 -23.67 -3.19
N GLN A 26 -10.96 -24.05 -4.36
CA GLN A 26 -10.64 -23.40 -5.62
C GLN A 26 -11.04 -21.91 -5.61
N MET A 27 -12.21 -21.59 -5.04
CA MET A 27 -12.67 -20.20 -4.91
C MET A 27 -11.77 -19.38 -3.98
N ILE A 28 -11.32 -19.94 -2.85
CA ILE A 28 -10.40 -19.26 -1.92
C ILE A 28 -9.05 -19.02 -2.61
N ARG A 29 -8.56 -20.03 -3.35
CA ARG A 29 -7.32 -19.96 -4.11
C ARG A 29 -7.33 -18.85 -5.16
N GLU A 30 -8.39 -18.77 -5.96
CA GLU A 30 -8.57 -17.71 -6.96
C GLU A 30 -8.60 -16.31 -6.33
N LYS A 31 -9.38 -16.15 -5.24
CA LYS A 31 -9.42 -14.88 -4.50
C LYS A 31 -8.07 -14.51 -3.89
N SER A 32 -7.31 -15.49 -3.42
CA SER A 32 -5.97 -15.28 -2.89
C SER A 32 -5.03 -14.74 -3.97
N ILE A 33 -5.01 -15.36 -5.16
CA ILE A 33 -4.20 -14.92 -6.30
C ILE A 33 -4.59 -13.50 -6.75
N GLU A 34 -5.89 -13.21 -6.81
CA GLU A 34 -6.37 -11.87 -7.18
C GLU A 34 -5.95 -10.81 -6.15
N SER A 35 -6.04 -11.15 -4.86
CA SER A 35 -5.63 -10.27 -3.76
C SER A 35 -4.13 -9.99 -3.80
N GLU A 36 -3.30 -11.02 -4.03
CA GLU A 36 -1.86 -10.87 -4.20
C GLU A 36 -1.52 -9.90 -5.35
N LYS A 37 -2.16 -10.05 -6.51
CA LYS A 37 -1.95 -9.15 -7.66
C LYS A 37 -2.33 -7.70 -7.33
N LYS A 38 -3.46 -7.49 -6.66
CA LYS A 38 -3.92 -6.15 -6.25
C LYS A 38 -2.96 -5.50 -5.26
N LEU A 39 -2.50 -6.26 -4.26
CA LEU A 39 -1.52 -5.77 -3.28
C LEU A 39 -0.18 -5.46 -3.96
N PHE A 40 0.29 -6.31 -4.86
CA PHE A 40 1.52 -6.06 -5.60
C PHE A 40 1.44 -4.79 -6.46
N SER A 41 0.32 -4.59 -7.17
CA SER A 41 0.09 -3.34 -7.91
C SER A 41 0.05 -2.12 -6.99
N THR A 42 -0.55 -2.25 -5.80
CA THR A 42 -0.58 -1.20 -4.80
C THR A 42 0.83 -0.84 -4.31
N LEU A 43 1.69 -1.86 -4.08
CA LEU A 43 3.10 -1.65 -3.73
C LEU A 43 3.82 -0.80 -4.78
N GLN A 44 3.63 -1.15 -6.06
CA GLN A 44 4.28 -0.42 -7.16
C GLN A 44 3.84 1.04 -7.20
N THR A 45 2.56 1.33 -6.95
CA THR A 45 2.06 2.71 -6.85
C THR A 45 2.67 3.45 -5.65
N ILE A 46 2.82 2.80 -4.49
CA ILE A 46 3.48 3.39 -3.33
C ILE A 46 4.94 3.71 -3.61
N ILE A 47 5.67 2.82 -4.29
CA ILE A 47 7.07 3.06 -4.69
C ILE A 47 7.16 4.28 -5.62
N LYS A 48 6.26 4.41 -6.60
CA LYS A 48 6.20 5.59 -7.48
C LYS A 48 5.94 6.87 -6.68
N LEU A 49 4.99 6.85 -5.74
CA LEU A 49 4.69 7.99 -4.87
C LEU A 49 5.93 8.41 -4.06
N LYS A 50 6.66 7.44 -3.48
CA LYS A 50 7.90 7.73 -2.73
C LYS A 50 8.96 8.40 -3.59
N ASN A 51 9.11 7.98 -4.84
CA ASN A 51 10.06 8.61 -5.77
C ASN A 51 9.67 10.07 -6.04
N THR A 52 8.38 10.34 -6.30
CA THR A 52 7.88 11.72 -6.48
C THR A 52 8.07 12.57 -5.22
N LEU A 53 7.83 12.02 -4.03
CA LEU A 53 8.07 12.72 -2.76
C LEU A 53 9.57 13.01 -2.55
N HIS A 54 10.44 12.10 -2.97
CA HIS A 54 11.89 12.31 -2.90
C HIS A 54 12.36 13.41 -3.86
N GLU A 55 11.91 13.39 -5.11
CA GLU A 55 12.18 14.45 -6.09
C GLU A 55 11.70 15.81 -5.58
N ALA A 56 10.50 15.86 -4.99
CA ALA A 56 9.96 17.07 -4.40
C ALA A 56 10.79 17.59 -3.22
N ALA A 57 11.39 16.70 -2.41
CA ALA A 57 12.29 17.09 -1.33
C ALA A 57 13.62 17.66 -1.86
N LEU A 58 14.17 17.10 -2.94
CA LEU A 58 15.37 17.66 -3.60
C LEU A 58 15.11 19.07 -4.13
N LEU A 59 13.92 19.32 -4.70
CA LEU A 59 13.51 20.65 -5.14
C LEU A 59 13.41 21.65 -3.97
N GLN A 60 12.96 21.22 -2.78
CA GLN A 60 12.95 22.11 -1.60
C GLN A 60 14.37 22.51 -1.17
N VAL A 61 15.33 21.58 -1.26
CA VAL A 61 16.74 21.88 -0.97
C VAL A 61 17.30 22.89 -1.97
N GLU A 62 17.00 22.72 -3.27
CA GLU A 62 17.42 23.65 -4.32
C GLU A 62 16.83 25.06 -4.12
N ILE A 63 15.52 25.15 -3.83
CA ILE A 63 14.86 26.41 -3.48
C ILE A 63 15.55 27.07 -2.28
N SER A 64 15.80 26.31 -1.22
CA SER A 64 16.46 26.83 -0.02
C SER A 64 17.86 27.35 -0.32
N TYR A 65 18.63 26.64 -1.14
CA TYR A 65 19.96 27.05 -1.58
C TYR A 65 19.93 28.35 -2.38
N SER A 66 19.06 28.47 -3.39
CA SER A 66 18.93 29.69 -4.20
C SER A 66 18.50 30.90 -3.36
N LEU A 67 17.58 30.72 -2.42
CA LEU A 67 17.14 31.80 -1.52
C LEU A 67 18.26 32.28 -0.59
N CYS A 68 19.08 31.36 -0.08
CA CYS A 68 20.27 31.70 0.70
C CYS A 68 21.27 32.52 -0.12
N GLU A 69 21.59 32.11 -1.34
CA GLU A 69 22.48 32.87 -2.24
C GLU A 69 21.94 34.28 -2.54
N MET A 70 20.64 34.41 -2.81
CA MET A 70 20.01 35.72 -3.04
C MET A 70 20.12 36.64 -1.83
N THR A 71 19.97 36.08 -0.62
CA THR A 71 20.02 36.83 0.64
C THR A 71 21.44 37.33 0.93
N LEU A 72 22.47 36.54 0.62
CA LEU A 72 23.88 36.94 0.74
C LEU A 72 24.22 38.10 -0.20
N ASN A 73 23.63 38.12 -1.40
CA ASN A 73 23.90 39.13 -2.42
C ASN A 73 23.03 40.40 -2.29
N ASN A 74 21.91 40.35 -1.57
CA ASN A 74 20.99 41.48 -1.42
C ASN A 74 20.26 41.49 -0.07
N LEU A 75 20.81 42.23 0.89
CA LEU A 75 20.25 42.44 2.24
C LEU A 75 18.83 43.02 2.28
N LYS A 76 18.35 43.67 1.21
CA LYS A 76 16.97 44.18 1.14
C LYS A 76 15.95 43.10 0.77
N ALA A 77 16.41 42.00 0.16
CA ALA A 77 15.55 40.87 -0.20
C ALA A 77 15.30 39.90 0.97
N THR A 78 16.05 40.04 2.07
CA THR A 78 16.09 39.11 3.20
C THR A 78 14.73 38.79 3.82
N GLN A 79 13.83 39.78 3.97
CA GLN A 79 12.50 39.52 4.54
C GLN A 79 11.64 38.63 3.64
N LEU A 80 11.71 38.83 2.32
CA LEU A 80 10.92 38.06 1.36
C LEU A 80 11.49 36.64 1.24
N THR A 81 12.82 36.51 1.14
CA THR A 81 13.50 35.22 1.03
C THR A 81 13.33 34.38 2.29
N ASN A 82 13.39 34.97 3.48
CA ASN A 82 13.15 34.25 4.74
C ASN A 82 11.74 33.65 4.84
N SER A 83 10.72 34.36 4.33
CA SER A 83 9.35 33.85 4.34
C SER A 83 9.21 32.61 3.46
N ILE A 84 9.83 32.62 2.28
CA ILE A 84 9.82 31.47 1.36
C ILE A 84 10.68 30.33 1.92
N LEU A 85 11.83 30.64 2.53
CA LEU A 85 12.71 29.66 3.16
C LEU A 85 11.98 28.89 4.28
N ASN A 86 11.26 29.59 5.14
CA ASN A 86 10.45 28.96 6.20
C ASN A 86 9.37 28.04 5.62
N ALA A 87 8.64 28.50 4.59
CA ALA A 87 7.64 27.68 3.93
C ALA A 87 8.26 26.43 3.26
N SER A 88 9.42 26.58 2.63
CA SER A 88 10.15 25.47 2.01
C SER A 88 10.60 24.44 3.05
N GLN A 89 11.11 24.91 4.19
CA GLN A 89 11.50 24.06 5.32
C GLN A 89 10.29 23.32 5.91
N ASP A 90 9.15 23.98 6.06
CA ASP A 90 7.92 23.35 6.53
C ASP A 90 7.44 22.26 5.57
N ILE A 91 7.46 22.51 4.26
CA ILE A 91 7.14 21.51 3.23
C ILE A 91 8.09 20.31 3.34
N MET A 92 9.39 20.55 3.46
CA MET A 92 10.38 19.47 3.58
C MET A 92 10.18 18.64 4.85
N ASN A 93 9.87 19.28 5.98
CA ASN A 93 9.56 18.59 7.23
C ASN A 93 8.32 17.70 7.09
N GLN A 94 7.25 18.20 6.47
CA GLN A 94 6.04 17.42 6.20
C GLN A 94 6.32 16.26 5.25
N GLN A 95 7.09 16.46 4.18
CA GLN A 95 7.48 15.39 3.26
C GLN A 95 8.27 14.28 3.95
N ASN A 96 9.21 14.63 4.82
CA ASN A 96 10.00 13.67 5.59
C ASN A 96 9.13 12.85 6.56
N TYR A 97 8.19 13.53 7.23
CA TYR A 97 7.20 12.86 8.07
C TYR A 97 6.33 11.89 7.24
N PHE A 98 5.76 12.34 6.12
CA PHE A 98 4.94 11.50 5.25
C PHE A 98 5.71 10.30 4.69
N ASN A 99 6.96 10.48 4.27
CA ASN A 99 7.80 9.39 3.78
C ASN A 99 8.02 8.32 4.84
N SER A 100 8.31 8.73 6.08
CA SER A 100 8.47 7.80 7.21
C SER A 100 7.14 7.10 7.54
N PHE A 101 6.05 7.86 7.56
CA PHE A 101 4.71 7.33 7.85
C PHE A 101 4.26 6.29 6.82
N ILE A 102 4.46 6.54 5.53
CA ILE A 102 4.15 5.60 4.44
C ILE A 102 5.01 4.34 4.55
N LYS A 103 6.31 4.50 4.84
CA LYS A 103 7.23 3.36 4.99
C LYS A 103 6.77 2.41 6.10
N ASP A 104 6.50 2.98 7.28
CA ASP A 104 6.25 2.19 8.48
C ASP A 104 4.84 1.58 8.50
N ASN A 105 3.84 2.34 8.03
CA ASN A 105 2.43 1.93 8.14
C ASN A 105 1.86 1.28 6.88
N VAL A 106 2.53 1.42 5.73
CA VAL A 106 2.00 0.91 4.46
C VAL A 106 2.98 -0.04 3.80
N GLU A 107 4.20 0.41 3.50
CA GLU A 107 5.18 -0.39 2.74
C GLU A 107 5.60 -1.66 3.48
N ILE A 108 6.01 -1.55 4.74
CA ILE A 108 6.44 -2.71 5.55
C ILE A 108 5.30 -3.74 5.71
N PRO A 109 4.08 -3.36 6.15
CA PRO A 109 2.96 -4.31 6.23
C PRO A 109 2.63 -4.95 4.90
N LEU A 110 2.64 -4.19 3.80
CA LEU A 110 2.28 -4.70 2.49
C LEU A 110 3.32 -5.69 1.95
N HIS A 111 4.62 -5.44 2.18
CA HIS A 111 5.67 -6.44 1.93
C HIS A 111 5.49 -7.70 2.76
N SER A 112 5.13 -7.56 4.04
CA SER A 112 4.84 -8.71 4.91
C SER A 112 3.69 -9.56 4.37
N PHE A 113 2.58 -8.93 3.97
CA PHE A 113 1.45 -9.64 3.35
C PHE A 113 1.85 -10.35 2.06
N LEU A 114 2.57 -9.69 1.15
CA LEU A 114 3.04 -10.32 -0.08
C LEU A 114 3.94 -11.53 0.19
N ASN A 115 4.78 -11.48 1.22
CA ASN A 115 5.58 -12.63 1.62
C ASN A 115 4.71 -13.78 2.17
N GLN A 116 3.63 -13.47 2.90
CA GLN A 116 2.67 -14.49 3.34
C GLN A 116 1.96 -15.15 2.15
N PHE A 117 1.53 -14.38 1.14
CA PHE A 117 0.97 -14.92 -0.10
C PHE A 117 1.96 -15.85 -0.81
N ARG A 118 3.23 -15.47 -0.89
CA ARG A 118 4.28 -16.32 -1.47
C ARG A 118 4.43 -17.66 -0.73
N ILE A 119 4.40 -17.64 0.61
CA ILE A 119 4.46 -18.86 1.42
C ILE A 119 3.22 -19.74 1.19
N LEU A 120 2.02 -19.13 1.15
CA LEU A 120 0.77 -19.85 0.88
C LEU A 120 0.78 -20.49 -0.51
N SER A 121 1.21 -19.76 -1.53
CA SER A 121 1.35 -20.26 -2.91
C SER A 121 2.31 -21.45 -2.99
N ARG A 122 3.45 -21.39 -2.30
CA ARG A 122 4.37 -22.54 -2.22
C ARG A 122 3.74 -23.76 -1.56
N ARG A 123 3.02 -23.58 -0.45
CA ARG A 123 2.33 -24.68 0.24
C ARG A 123 1.23 -25.29 -0.63
N ASP A 124 0.47 -24.46 -1.35
CA ASP A 124 -0.53 -24.91 -2.33
C ASP A 124 0.10 -25.81 -3.41
N CYS A 125 1.24 -25.39 -4.00
CA CYS A 125 1.99 -26.22 -4.94
C CYS A 125 2.44 -27.56 -4.34
N GLU A 126 2.98 -27.56 -3.12
CA GLU A 126 3.40 -28.79 -2.43
C GLU A 126 2.24 -29.75 -2.15
N LEU A 127 1.05 -29.23 -1.81
CA LEU A 127 -0.15 -30.02 -1.60
C LEU A 127 -0.67 -30.62 -2.92
N GLU A 128 -0.67 -29.85 -4.00
CA GLU A 128 -1.03 -30.32 -5.34
C GLU A 128 -0.10 -31.45 -5.82
N GLU A 129 1.21 -31.34 -5.57
CA GLU A 129 2.17 -32.40 -5.88
C GLU A 129 1.91 -33.68 -5.06
N ARG A 130 1.61 -33.55 -3.77
CA ARG A 130 1.25 -34.71 -2.92
C ARG A 130 -0.04 -35.37 -3.39
N ARG A 131 -1.06 -34.59 -3.74
CA ARG A 131 -2.34 -35.11 -4.27
C ARG A 131 -2.12 -35.95 -5.53
N LYS A 132 -1.27 -35.49 -6.45
CA LYS A 132 -0.88 -36.25 -7.65
C LYS A 132 -0.18 -37.57 -7.35
N LYS A 133 0.59 -37.66 -6.26
CA LYS A 133 1.27 -38.90 -5.84
C LYS A 133 0.32 -39.93 -5.21
N TRP A 134 -0.78 -39.50 -4.59
CA TRP A 134 -1.77 -40.38 -3.95
C TRP A 134 -2.82 -40.94 -4.91
N ILE A 135 -2.97 -40.35 -6.10
CA ILE A 135 -3.92 -40.78 -7.14
C ILE A 135 -3.27 -41.80 -8.11
N LYS A 136 -1.97 -42.12 -7.93
CA LYS A 136 -1.28 -43.23 -8.61
C LYS A 136 -1.29 -44.47 -7.75
#